data_AF-A0AA91YTD4-F1
#
_entry.id   AF-A0AA91YTD4-F1
#
_cell.length_a   1.000
_cell.length_b   1.000
_cell.length_c   1.000
_cell.angle_alpha   90.00
_cell.angle_beta   90.00
_cell.angle_gamma   90.00
#
_symmetry.space_group_name_H-M   'P 1'
#
loop_
_entity.id
_entity.type
_entity.pdbx_description
1 polymer ?
#
loop_
_entity_poly.entity_id
_entity_poly.type
_entity_poly.pdbx_seq_one_letter_code
_entity_poly.pdbx_strand_id
1 'polypeptide(L)'
;MKFSALFVSREELFSMGVEEISGQYYLSFPVSSGVVDYEEYYAIDRATFELFERDMQAALEFVTRARKQELDQLLIIKPGKRRGTAI
;
A
#
# COMPACT_ATOMS: atom_id res chain seq x y z
N MET A 1 1.28 11.48 10.71
CA MET A 1 0.36 10.76 9.82
C MET A 1 -0.27 9.65 10.62
N LYS A 2 -1.57 9.43 10.49
CA LYS A 2 -2.28 8.36 11.18
C LYS A 2 -3.03 7.54 10.14
N PHE A 3 -2.63 6.28 9.98
CA PHE A 3 -3.22 5.37 9.00
C PHE A 3 -4.18 4.42 9.70
N SER A 4 -5.43 4.39 9.25
CA SER A 4 -6.43 3.44 9.73
C SER A 4 -6.76 2.45 8.62
N ALA A 5 -6.41 1.18 8.84
CA ALA A 5 -6.78 0.11 7.93
C ALA A 5 -8.29 -0.17 8.03
N LEU A 6 -8.95 -0.22 6.88
CA LEU A 6 -10.36 -0.58 6.73
C LEU A 6 -10.52 -2.00 6.17
N PHE A 7 -9.52 -2.45 5.40
CA PHE A 7 -9.44 -3.78 4.81
C PHE A 7 -8.02 -4.34 5.01
N VAL A 8 -7.93 -5.63 5.32
CA VAL A 8 -6.64 -6.34 5.48
C VAL A 8 -6.74 -7.71 4.82
N SER A 9 -5.92 -7.97 3.81
CA SER A 9 -5.70 -9.30 3.27
C SER A 9 -4.44 -9.90 3.88
N ARG A 10 -4.62 -10.92 4.73
CA ARG A 10 -3.51 -11.63 5.36
C ARG A 10 -2.87 -12.67 4.45
N GLU A 11 -3.66 -13.25 3.54
CA GLU A 11 -3.17 -14.21 2.55
C GLU A 11 -2.26 -13.52 1.53
N GLU A 12 -2.68 -12.34 1.08
CA GLU A 12 -1.99 -11.60 0.02
C GLU A 12 -1.06 -10.51 0.57
N LEU A 13 -0.96 -10.37 1.90
CA LEU A 13 -0.08 -9.44 2.62
C LEU A 13 -0.21 -7.98 2.14
N PHE A 14 -1.43 -7.45 2.18
CA PHE A 14 -1.66 -6.02 1.97
C PHE A 14 -2.85 -5.50 2.79
N SER A 15 -2.90 -4.20 2.98
CA SER A 15 -4.01 -3.49 3.64
C SER A 15 -4.49 -2.32 2.79
N MET A 16 -5.73 -1.90 2.97
CA MET A 16 -6.25 -0.65 2.41
C MET A 16 -6.94 0.14 3.51
N GLY A 17 -6.90 1.47 3.41
CA GLY A 17 -7.48 2.31 4.44
C GLY A 17 -7.47 3.80 4.10
N VAL A 18 -7.54 4.61 5.14
CA VAL A 18 -7.50 6.08 5.04
C VAL A 18 -6.45 6.66 5.98
N GLU A 19 -5.72 7.65 5.48
CA GLU A 19 -4.90 8.53 6.32
C GLU A 19 -5.81 9.58 6.96
N GLU A 20 -5.98 9.52 8.28
CA GLU A 20 -7.06 10.23 8.99
C GLU A 20 -6.94 11.76 8.95
N ILE A 21 -5.74 12.31 8.73
CA ILE A 21 -5.51 13.76 8.77
C ILE A 21 -5.91 14.40 7.42
N SER A 22 -5.53 13.76 6.32
CA SER A 22 -5.77 14.25 4.96
C SER A 22 -7.03 13.67 4.31
N GLY A 23 -7.55 12.56 4.83
CA GLY A 23 -8.61 11.78 4.18
C GLY A 23 -8.14 11.01 2.95
N GLN A 24 -6.83 10.93 2.71
CA GLN A 24 -6.25 10.21 1.57
C GLN A 24 -6.45 8.71 1.74
N TYR A 25 -7.11 8.07 0.77
CA TYR A 25 -7.17 6.60 0.72
C TYR A 25 -5.81 6.04 0.35
N TYR A 26 -5.49 4.87 0.88
CA TYR A 26 -4.21 4.22 0.64
C TYR A 26 -4.35 2.71 0.47
N LEU A 27 -3.33 2.14 -0.18
CA LEU A 27 -2.98 0.73 -0.13
C LEU A 27 -1.59 0.59 0.50
N SER A 28 -1.40 -0.38 1.39
CA SER A 28 -0.10 -0.66 2.01
C SER A 28 0.27 -2.13 2.00
N PHE A 29 1.57 -2.41 2.04
CA PHE A 29 2.12 -3.76 2.19
C PHE A 29 3.47 -3.70 2.93
N PRO A 30 3.88 -4.79 3.60
CA PRO A 30 5.14 -4.83 4.31
C PRO A 30 6.33 -4.96 3.35
N VAL A 31 7.41 -4.28 3.70
CA VAL A 31 8.69 -4.25 3.00
C VAL A 31 9.79 -4.49 4.02
N SER A 32 10.77 -5.33 3.68
CA SER A 32 11.96 -5.56 4.50
C SER A 32 13.20 -4.99 3.84
N SER A 33 13.93 -4.17 4.59
CA SER A 33 15.28 -3.70 4.22
C SER A 33 16.41 -4.66 4.63
N GLY A 34 16.06 -5.80 5.23
CA GLY A 34 17.00 -6.71 5.90
C GLY A 34 17.49 -6.22 7.27
N VAL A 35 17.20 -4.97 7.64
CA VAL A 35 17.52 -4.39 8.96
C VAL A 35 16.24 -4.04 9.74
N VAL A 36 15.22 -3.56 9.02
CA VAL A 36 13.90 -3.23 9.57
C VAL A 36 12.82 -3.58 8.55
N ASP A 37 11.71 -4.09 9.08
CA ASP A 37 10.46 -4.26 8.34
C ASP A 37 9.58 -3.04 8.57
N TYR A 38 8.99 -2.52 7.50
CA TYR A 38 8.14 -1.34 7.55
C TYR A 38 7.02 -1.45 6.50
N GLU A 39 6.02 -0.58 6.56
CA GLU A 39 4.97 -0.53 5.53
C GLU A 39 5.23 0.57 4.51
N GLU A 40 5.05 0.24 3.23
CA GLU A 40 4.93 1.25 2.18
C GLU A 40 3.47 1.61 1.95
N TYR A 41 3.18 2.90 1.83
CA TYR A 41 1.83 3.44 1.64
C TYR A 41 1.72 4.12 0.27
N TYR A 42 0.82 3.61 -0.55
CA TYR A 42 0.53 4.13 -1.89
C TYR A 42 -0.82 4.85 -1.87
N ALA A 43 -0.85 6.08 -2.37
CA ALA A 43 -2.08 6.84 -2.54
C ALA A 43 -2.94 6.20 -3.62
N ILE A 44 -4.21 5.96 -3.29
CA ILE A 44 -5.25 5.57 -4.23
C ILE A 44 -6.43 6.53 -4.07
N ASP A 45 -7.23 6.74 -5.11
CA ASP A 45 -8.46 7.51 -4.94
C ASP A 45 -9.59 6.62 -4.39
N ARG A 46 -10.70 7.27 -4.02
CA ARG A 46 -11.87 6.58 -3.48
C ARG A 46 -12.47 5.57 -4.47
N ALA A 47 -12.48 5.89 -5.76
CA ALA A 47 -13.04 5.01 -6.78
C ALA A 47 -12.23 3.70 -6.90
N THR A 48 -10.90 3.81 -6.81
CA THR A 48 -9.95 2.69 -6.80
C THR A 48 -10.15 1.85 -5.54
N PHE A 49 -10.31 2.47 -4.38
CA PHE A 49 -10.61 1.76 -3.13
C PHE A 49 -11.92 0.94 -3.24
N GLU A 50 -13.01 1.58 -3.68
CA GLU A 50 -14.31 0.92 -3.84
C GLU A 50 -14.28 -0.20 -4.91
N LEU A 51 -13.43 -0.08 -5.93
CA LEU A 51 -13.19 -1.13 -6.92
C LEU A 51 -12.47 -2.32 -6.28
N PHE A 52 -11.38 -2.07 -5.55
CA PHE A 52 -10.57 -3.11 -4.92
C PHE A 52 -11.34 -3.89 -3.84
N GLU A 53 -12.30 -3.26 -3.16
CA GLU A 53 -13.22 -3.96 -2.24
C GLU A 53 -14.11 -5.00 -2.95
N ARG A 54 -14.44 -4.77 -4.22
CA ARG A 54 -15.34 -5.63 -5.01
C ARG A 54 -14.59 -6.61 -5.92
N ASP A 55 -13.39 -6.23 -6.33
CA ASP A 55 -12.53 -6.97 -7.26
C ASP A 55 -11.14 -7.14 -6.66
N MET A 56 -10.95 -8.28 -5.99
CA MET A 56 -9.66 -8.64 -5.40
C MET A 56 -8.57 -8.79 -6.46
N GLN A 57 -8.91 -9.22 -7.67
CA GLN A 57 -7.92 -9.42 -8.72
C GLN A 57 -7.34 -8.08 -9.18
N ALA A 58 -8.17 -7.05 -9.29
CA ALA A 58 -7.72 -5.68 -9.57
C ALA A 58 -6.79 -5.14 -8.47
N ALA A 59 -7.11 -5.41 -7.20
CA ALA A 59 -6.25 -5.05 -6.07
C ALA A 59 -4.89 -5.75 -6.15
N LEU A 60 -4.86 -7.05 -6.46
CA LEU A 60 -3.63 -7.83 -6.58
C LEU A 60 -2.75 -7.40 -7.75
N GLU A 61 -3.34 -6.98 -8.87
CA GLU A 61 -2.58 -6.42 -9.97
C GLU A 61 -1.87 -5.13 -9.54
N PHE A 62 -2.57 -4.25 -8.82
CA PHE A 62 -1.96 -3.04 -8.27
C PHE A 62 -0.84 -3.36 -7.28
N VAL A 63 -1.09 -4.24 -6.31
CA VAL A 63 -0.09 -4.68 -5.31
C VAL A 63 1.14 -5.24 -6.03
N THR A 64 0.95 -6.09 -7.04
CA THR A 64 2.05 -6.71 -7.79
C THR A 64 2.93 -5.66 -8.47
N ARG A 65 2.32 -4.65 -9.09
CA ARG A 65 3.05 -3.54 -9.73
C ARG A 65 3.75 -2.65 -8.71
N ALA A 66 3.10 -2.38 -7.57
CA ALA A 66 3.68 -1.61 -6.49
C ALA A 66 4.89 -2.32 -5.85
N ARG A 67 4.82 -3.64 -5.62
CA ARG A 67 5.96 -4.47 -5.14
C ARG A 67 7.16 -4.45 -6.09
N LYS A 68 6.92 -4.27 -7.39
CA LYS A 68 7.96 -4.07 -8.42
C LYS A 68 8.45 -2.62 -8.53
N GLN A 69 7.96 -1.72 -7.67
CA GLN A 69 8.32 -0.29 -7.63
C GLN A 69 7.89 0.48 -8.89
N GLU A 70 6.93 -0.04 -9.66
CA GLU A 70 6.44 0.59 -10.90
C GLU A 70 5.49 1.77 -10.64
N LEU A 71 5.06 1.95 -9.39
CA LEU A 71 4.03 2.91 -8.97
C LEU A 71 4.55 3.93 -7.96
N ASP A 72 5.87 4.11 -7.87
CA ASP A 72 6.51 4.95 -6.85
C ASP A 72 6.07 6.41 -6.84
N GLN A 73 5.56 6.91 -7.96
CA GLN A 73 4.95 8.23 -8.06
C GLN A 73 3.73 8.40 -7.13
N LEU A 74 3.12 7.29 -6.68
CA LEU A 74 1.99 7.27 -5.75
C LEU A 74 2.41 7.11 -4.29
N LEU A 75 3.70 6.96 -3.97
CA LEU A 75 4.15 6.79 -2.59
C LEU A 75 3.83 8.02 -1.74
N ILE A 76 3.10 7.79 -0.64
CA ILE A 76 2.78 8.80 0.36
C ILE A 76 4.03 9.16 1.16
N ILE A 77 4.84 8.14 1.51
CA ILE A 77 6.10 8.30 2.23
C ILE A 77 7.23 7.88 1.30
N LYS A 78 8.11 8.83 0.97
CA LYS A 78 9.27 8.52 0.13
C LYS A 78 10.23 7.58 0.86
N PRO A 79 10.69 6.50 0.22
CA PRO A 79 11.55 5.53 0.85
C PRO A 79 12.96 6.10 1.06
N GLY A 80 13.65 5.59 2.08
CA GLY A 80 15.05 5.92 2.32
C GLY A 80 15.99 5.25 1.32
N LYS A 81 17.30 5.52 1.43
CA LYS A 81 18.34 4.93 0.56
C LYS A 81 18.38 3.39 0.58
N ARG A 82 17.88 2.76 1.64
CA ARG A 82 17.79 1.30 1.81
C ARG A 82 16.33 0.86 1.93
N ARG A 83 15.56 1.10 0.87
CA ARG A 83 14.14 0.77 0.74
C ARG A 83 13.84 -0.72 0.99
N GLY A 84 14.68 -1.64 0.55
CA GLY A 84 14.38 -3.06 0.69
C GLY A 84 13.36 -3.56 -0.32
N THR A 85 12.77 -4.73 -0.06
CA THR A 85 11.88 -5.45 -0.96
C THR A 85 10.62 -5.91 -0.24
N ALA A 86 9.51 -6.04 -0.97
CA ALA A 86 8.28 -6.62 -0.43
C ALA A 86 8.53 -8.02 0.16
N ILE A 87 7.83 -8.32 1.27
CA ILE A 87 7.85 -9.61 1.95
C ILE A 87 6.91 -10.60 1.27
#